data_AF-A0A956KXT5-F1
#
_entry.id   AF-A0A956KXT5-F1
#
_cell.length_a   1.000
_cell.length_b   1.000
_cell.length_c   1.000
_cell.angle_alpha   90.00
_cell.angle_beta   90.00
_cell.angle_gamma   90.00
#
_symmetry.space_group_name_H-M   'P 1'
#
loop_
_entity.id
_entity.type
_entity.pdbx_description
1 polymer ?
#
loop_
_entity_poly.entity_id
_entity_poly.type
_entity_poly.pdbx_seq_one_letter_code
_entity_poly.pdbx_strand_id
1 'polypeptide(L)'
;MNATKEPVAPEPDASPGYECPCCGHPTLPSRGLYEICPLCLWEDDPGYDPAHPEAAAGWANGKYTLAQARANFAKHLTMYDESDERFAESERTKATKRELIATYEALEHAPPSERPALLERIAAHKQTLLEEVIASMD
;
A
#
# COMPACT_ATOMS: atom_id res chain seq x y z
N MET A 1 14.49 -47.88 2.42
CA MET A 1 14.64 -46.65 3.23
C MET A 1 14.27 -45.48 2.33
N ASN A 2 12.97 -45.23 2.14
CA ASN A 2 12.50 -44.07 1.39
C ASN A 2 12.02 -43.05 2.42
N ALA A 3 12.77 -41.97 2.57
CA ALA A 3 12.29 -40.81 3.30
C ALA A 3 11.16 -40.19 2.48
N THR A 4 9.94 -40.28 3.00
CA THR A 4 8.83 -39.45 2.55
C THR A 4 9.23 -37.99 2.75
N LYS A 5 9.42 -37.25 1.66
CA LYS A 5 9.53 -35.80 1.73
C LYS A 5 8.16 -35.30 2.17
N GLU A 6 8.05 -34.86 3.41
CA GLU A 6 6.85 -34.18 3.90
C GLU A 6 6.52 -32.99 3.00
N PRO A 7 5.24 -32.64 2.83
CA PRO A 7 4.88 -31.40 2.15
C PRO A 7 5.36 -30.26 3.04
N VAL A 8 6.41 -29.56 2.60
CA VAL A 8 6.82 -28.28 3.17
C VAL A 8 5.61 -27.35 3.04
N ALA A 9 5.00 -26.99 4.16
CA ALA A 9 4.00 -25.95 4.23
C ALA A 9 4.58 -24.67 3.60
N PRO A 10 3.81 -23.84 2.88
CA PRO A 10 4.31 -22.55 2.44
C PRO A 10 4.76 -21.77 3.69
N GLU A 11 6.03 -21.40 3.72
CA GLU A 11 6.58 -20.50 4.74
C GLU A 11 5.67 -19.27 4.85
N PRO A 12 5.31 -18.80 6.06
CA PRO A 12 4.52 -17.60 6.23
C PRO A 12 5.33 -16.41 5.72
N ASP A 13 5.03 -16.01 4.50
CA ASP A 13 5.10 -14.65 3.98
C ASP A 13 6.36 -13.83 4.36
N ALA A 14 7.42 -13.98 3.57
CA ALA A 14 8.52 -13.02 3.53
C ALA A 14 8.22 -11.78 2.65
N SER A 15 6.98 -11.63 2.17
CA SER A 15 6.53 -10.49 1.39
C SER A 15 6.11 -9.34 2.31
N PRO A 16 6.50 -8.09 2.02
CA PRO A 16 6.04 -6.93 2.76
C PRO A 16 4.51 -6.66 2.65
N GLY A 17 3.80 -7.41 1.81
CA GLY A 17 2.36 -7.32 1.56
C GLY A 17 2.03 -7.52 0.08
N TYR A 18 0.79 -7.22 -0.30
CA TYR A 18 0.36 -7.16 -1.70
C TYR A 18 0.42 -5.73 -2.25
N GLU A 19 0.78 -5.60 -3.53
CA GLU A 19 0.89 -4.31 -4.20
C GLU A 19 -0.46 -3.60 -4.30
N CYS A 20 -0.49 -2.34 -3.91
CA CYS A 20 -1.64 -1.48 -4.16
C CYS A 20 -1.72 -1.10 -5.64
N PRO A 21 -2.89 -1.19 -6.28
CA PRO A 21 -3.08 -0.83 -7.70
C PRO A 21 -2.76 0.64 -8.00
N CYS A 22 -2.91 1.53 -7.00
CA CYS A 22 -2.70 2.97 -7.11
C CYS A 22 -1.22 3.32 -6.93
N CYS A 23 -0.63 3.02 -5.77
CA CYS A 23 0.75 3.44 -5.49
C CYS A 23 1.83 2.45 -5.92
N GLY A 24 1.48 1.19 -6.24
CA GLY A 24 2.43 0.15 -6.63
C GLY A 24 3.24 -0.47 -5.49
N HIS A 25 3.17 0.07 -4.27
CA HIS A 25 3.90 -0.48 -3.13
C HIS A 25 3.13 -1.62 -2.42
N PRO A 26 3.83 -2.59 -1.80
CA PRO A 26 3.23 -3.75 -1.14
C PRO A 26 2.67 -3.40 0.25
N THR A 27 1.59 -2.61 0.25
CA THR A 27 0.99 -2.04 1.46
C THR A 27 -0.24 -2.80 1.93
N LEU A 28 -0.88 -3.59 1.07
CA LEU A 28 -2.16 -4.24 1.37
C LEU A 28 -1.93 -5.59 2.07
N PRO A 29 -2.74 -5.95 3.08
CA PRO A 29 -2.68 -7.27 3.70
C PRO A 29 -3.32 -8.35 2.82
N SER A 30 -4.21 -7.97 1.91
CA SER A 30 -4.88 -8.85 0.95
C SER A 30 -5.23 -8.08 -0.33
N ARG A 31 -5.57 -8.77 -1.43
CA ARG A 31 -6.01 -8.14 -2.70
C ARG A 31 -7.49 -8.36 -2.97
N GLY A 32 -8.16 -7.31 -3.43
CA GLY A 32 -9.56 -7.33 -3.84
C GLY A 32 -10.54 -7.55 -2.68
N LEU A 33 -10.15 -7.23 -1.45
CA LEU A 33 -10.98 -7.39 -0.25
C LEU A 33 -11.28 -6.05 0.43
N TYR A 34 -11.38 -4.96 -0.35
CA TYR A 34 -11.76 -3.62 0.16
C TYR A 34 -10.78 -3.04 1.18
N GLU A 35 -9.52 -3.48 1.15
CA GLU A 35 -8.48 -2.95 2.02
C GLU A 35 -8.11 -1.52 1.57
N ILE A 36 -8.04 -0.59 2.51
CA ILE A 36 -7.57 0.77 2.27
C ILE A 36 -6.05 0.79 2.36
N CYS A 37 -5.39 1.25 1.30
CA CYS A 37 -3.95 1.46 1.30
C CYS A 37 -3.56 2.59 2.27
N PRO A 38 -2.82 2.33 3.36
CA PRO A 38 -2.43 3.40 4.30
C PRO A 38 -1.45 4.41 3.69
N LEU A 39 -0.81 4.08 2.56
CA LEU A 39 0.13 4.97 1.89
C LEU A 39 -0.58 5.97 0.96
N CYS A 40 -1.56 5.53 0.16
CA CYS A 40 -2.20 6.39 -0.84
C CYS A 40 -3.70 6.59 -0.66
N LEU A 41 -4.32 5.90 0.31
CA LEU A 41 -5.75 5.95 0.65
C LEU A 41 -6.71 5.32 -0.37
N TRP A 42 -6.18 4.66 -1.40
CA TRP A 42 -6.98 3.87 -2.34
C TRP A 42 -7.58 2.63 -1.67
N GLU A 43 -8.88 2.40 -1.85
CA GLU A 43 -9.56 1.16 -1.46
C GLU A 43 -9.48 0.12 -2.58
N ASP A 44 -8.94 -1.07 -2.28
CA ASP A 44 -8.81 -2.16 -3.25
C ASP A 44 -10.13 -2.93 -3.44
N ASP A 45 -11.11 -2.22 -4.01
CA ASP A 45 -12.42 -2.74 -4.40
C ASP A 45 -12.29 -3.76 -5.56
N PRO A 46 -12.75 -5.02 -5.43
CA PRO A 46 -12.73 -6.00 -6.51
C PRO A 46 -13.64 -5.65 -7.70
N GLY A 47 -14.50 -4.63 -7.57
CA GLY A 47 -15.44 -4.19 -8.58
C GLY A 47 -14.83 -3.31 -9.69
N TYR A 48 -13.64 -2.75 -9.51
CA TYR A 48 -12.95 -2.02 -10.59
C TYR A 48 -12.05 -2.95 -11.41
N ASP A 49 -11.88 -2.65 -12.71
CA ASP A 49 -10.97 -3.41 -13.59
C ASP A 49 -9.61 -2.70 -13.70
N PRO A 50 -8.52 -3.27 -13.15
CA PRO A 50 -7.18 -2.69 -13.26
C PRO A 50 -6.69 -2.54 -14.72
N ALA A 51 -7.23 -3.32 -15.66
CA ALA A 51 -6.91 -3.22 -17.08
C ALA A 51 -7.56 -2.01 -17.76
N HIS A 52 -8.58 -1.42 -17.14
CA HIS A 52 -9.27 -0.22 -17.63
C HIS A 52 -9.21 0.89 -16.57
N PRO A 53 -8.02 1.47 -16.31
CA PRO A 53 -7.81 2.39 -15.20
C PRO A 53 -8.55 3.73 -15.33
N GLU A 54 -9.14 4.01 -16.50
CA GLU A 54 -9.97 5.18 -16.77
C GLU A 54 -11.45 4.96 -16.45
N ALA A 55 -11.86 3.73 -16.15
CA ALA A 55 -13.22 3.44 -15.70
C ALA A 55 -13.44 3.99 -14.29
N ALA A 56 -14.70 4.30 -13.97
CA ALA A 56 -15.08 4.71 -12.62
C ALA A 56 -14.74 3.59 -11.62
N ALA A 57 -14.01 3.92 -10.56
CA ALA A 57 -13.48 2.95 -9.60
C ALA A 57 -14.46 2.58 -8.47
N GLY A 58 -15.75 2.74 -8.72
CA GLY A 58 -16.80 2.53 -7.72
C GLY A 58 -16.97 3.70 -6.75
N TRP A 59 -17.89 3.55 -5.80
CA TRP A 59 -18.25 4.60 -4.86
C TRP A 59 -17.18 4.86 -3.79
N ALA A 60 -16.44 3.82 -3.39
CA ALA A 60 -15.47 3.90 -2.30
C ALA A 60 -14.29 4.85 -2.61
N ASN A 61 -13.85 4.89 -3.88
CA ASN A 61 -12.76 5.74 -4.34
C ASN A 61 -13.24 7.14 -4.82
N GLY A 62 -14.51 7.47 -4.55
CA GLY A 62 -15.10 8.78 -4.86
C GLY A 62 -15.13 9.09 -6.35
N LYS A 63 -14.67 10.30 -6.72
CA LYS A 63 -14.67 10.77 -8.12
C LYS A 63 -13.48 10.28 -8.95
N TYR A 64 -12.53 9.56 -8.34
CA TYR A 64 -11.26 9.24 -8.99
C TYR A 64 -11.31 7.91 -9.73
N THR A 65 -10.83 7.95 -10.98
CA THR A 65 -10.41 6.74 -11.68
C THR A 65 -9.05 6.29 -11.12
N LEU A 66 -8.67 5.03 -11.39
CA LEU A 66 -7.36 4.52 -10.99
C LEU A 66 -6.22 5.31 -11.65
N ALA A 67 -6.40 5.75 -12.90
CA ALA A 67 -5.43 6.59 -13.59
C ALA A 67 -5.25 7.95 -12.91
N GLN A 68 -6.34 8.59 -12.49
CA GLN A 68 -6.28 9.85 -11.74
C GLN A 68 -5.62 9.66 -10.37
N ALA A 69 -5.97 8.61 -9.64
CA ALA A 69 -5.36 8.31 -8.35
C ALA A 69 -3.86 8.06 -8.46
N ARG A 70 -3.40 7.32 -9.48
CA ARG A 70 -1.97 7.14 -9.79
C ARG A 70 -1.27 8.48 -10.04
N ALA A 71 -1.89 9.34 -10.86
CA ALA A 71 -1.34 10.65 -11.18
C ALA A 71 -1.27 11.58 -9.97
N ASN A 72 -2.28 11.51 -9.10
CA ASN A 72 -2.33 12.26 -7.84
C ASN A 72 -1.27 11.74 -6.86
N PHE A 73 -1.15 10.42 -6.71
CA PHE A 73 -0.17 9.81 -5.82
C PHE A 73 1.26 10.21 -6.19
N ALA A 74 1.58 10.18 -7.49
CA ALA A 74 2.88 10.60 -7.99
C ALA A 74 3.23 12.06 -7.67
N LYS A 75 2.23 12.93 -7.49
CA LYS A 75 2.43 14.36 -7.18
C LYS A 75 2.34 14.68 -5.70
N HIS A 76 1.48 13.96 -4.98
CA HIS A 76 0.98 14.39 -3.66
C HIS A 76 1.09 13.32 -2.57
N LEU A 77 1.53 12.09 -2.89
CA LEU A 77 1.55 10.93 -1.98
C LEU A 77 0.17 10.51 -1.45
N THR A 78 -0.89 10.89 -2.16
CA THR A 78 -2.29 10.53 -1.88
C THR A 78 -3.05 10.34 -3.19
N MET A 79 -4.11 9.54 -3.19
CA MET A 79 -4.99 9.38 -4.36
C MET A 79 -5.82 10.63 -4.68
N TYR A 80 -5.91 11.57 -3.74
CA TYR A 80 -6.74 12.76 -3.84
C TYR A 80 -6.05 13.91 -4.61
N ASP A 81 -6.85 14.71 -5.32
CA ASP A 81 -6.42 16.00 -5.85
C ASP A 81 -6.59 17.12 -4.80
N GLU A 82 -5.97 18.28 -5.04
CA GLU A 82 -5.98 19.43 -4.12
C GLU A 82 -7.37 20.00 -3.80
N SER A 83 -8.40 19.66 -4.57
CA SER A 83 -9.77 20.12 -4.34
C SER A 83 -10.57 19.19 -3.42
N ASP A 84 -10.05 18.00 -3.11
CA ASP A 84 -10.69 17.07 -2.17
C ASP A 84 -10.49 17.54 -0.73
N GLU A 85 -11.54 17.48 0.08
CA GLU A 85 -11.44 17.82 1.50
C GLU A 85 -10.50 16.87 2.27
N ARG A 86 -10.32 15.64 1.77
CA ARG A 86 -9.43 14.63 2.35
C ARG A 86 -7.98 14.77 1.88
N PHE A 87 -7.67 15.76 1.03
CA PHE A 87 -6.32 16.00 0.52
C PHE A 87 -5.32 16.40 1.61
N ALA A 88 -5.79 17.13 2.63
CA ALA A 88 -4.93 17.71 3.64
C ALA A 88 -4.39 16.64 4.61
N GLU A 89 -3.09 16.38 4.53
CA GLU A 89 -2.37 15.51 5.46
C GLU A 89 -1.32 16.29 6.26
N SER A 90 -1.08 15.87 7.51
CA SER A 90 -0.05 16.48 8.35
C SER A 90 1.36 16.28 7.74
N GLU A 91 2.28 17.19 8.02
CA GLU A 91 3.68 17.02 7.58
C GLU A 91 4.35 15.78 8.20
N ARG A 92 3.89 15.35 9.38
CA ARG A 92 4.31 14.09 10.00
C ARG A 92 3.88 12.90 9.13
N THR A 93 2.61 12.84 8.75
CA THR A 93 2.06 11.77 7.90
C THR A 93 2.82 11.70 6.58
N LYS A 94 3.03 12.85 5.92
CA LYS A 94 3.81 12.92 4.67
C LYS A 94 5.27 12.48 4.85
N ALA A 95 5.90 12.81 5.99
CA ALA A 95 7.25 12.33 6.29
C ALA A 95 7.28 10.81 6.43
N THR A 96 6.35 10.23 7.18
CA THR A 96 6.24 8.76 7.32
C THR A 96 5.99 8.07 5.98
N LYS A 97 5.16 8.63 5.10
CA LYS A 97 4.96 8.11 3.74
C LYS A 97 6.25 8.10 2.92
N ARG A 98 7.03 9.20 2.95
CA ARG A 98 8.34 9.29 2.27
C ARG A 98 9.33 8.27 2.82
N GLU A 99 9.39 8.10 4.14
CA GLU A 99 10.25 7.11 4.79
C GLU A 99 9.86 5.67 4.43
N LEU A 100 8.55 5.38 4.35
CA LEU A 100 8.06 4.08 3.91
C LEU A 100 8.47 3.79 2.46
N ILE A 101 8.27 4.73 1.54
CA ILE A 101 8.68 4.59 0.13
C ILE A 101 10.19 4.35 0.02
N ALA A 102 11.00 5.19 0.69
CA ALA A 102 12.45 5.03 0.69
C ALA A 102 12.90 3.67 1.29
N THR A 103 12.17 3.14 2.26
CA THR A 103 12.46 1.82 2.85
C THR A 103 12.11 0.68 1.89
N TYR A 104 11.03 0.82 1.09
CA TYR A 104 10.73 -0.14 0.01
C TYR A 104 11.80 -0.13 -1.08
N GLU A 105 12.23 1.06 -1.53
CA GLU A 105 13.30 1.21 -2.52
C GLU A 105 14.62 0.61 -2.01
N ALA A 106 14.95 0.84 -0.73
CA ALA A 106 16.13 0.23 -0.12
C ALA A 106 16.03 -1.31 -0.08
N LEU A 107 14.86 -1.86 0.23
CA LEU A 107 14.64 -3.31 0.32
C LEU A 107 14.88 -4.02 -1.03
N GLU A 108 14.53 -3.38 -2.16
CA GLU A 108 14.73 -3.92 -3.51
C GLU A 108 16.20 -4.27 -3.77
N HIS A 109 17.12 -3.45 -3.25
CA HIS A 109 18.55 -3.58 -3.48
C HIS A 109 19.33 -4.17 -2.27
N ALA A 110 18.66 -4.39 -1.14
CA ALA A 110 19.32 -4.79 0.09
C ALA A 110 19.85 -6.23 0.06
N PRO A 111 21.08 -6.48 0.56
CA PRO A 111 21.59 -7.83 0.77
C PRO A 111 20.74 -8.55 1.84
N PRO A 112 20.67 -9.90 1.81
CA PRO A 112 19.85 -10.68 2.75
C PRO A 112 20.07 -10.35 4.24
N SER A 113 21.27 -9.93 4.62
CA SER A 113 21.61 -9.53 5.99
C SER A 113 20.90 -8.26 6.48
N GLU A 114 20.51 -7.37 5.56
CA GLU A 114 19.87 -6.08 5.89
C GLU A 114 18.34 -6.13 5.77
N ARG A 115 17.80 -7.10 5.02
CA ARG A 115 16.36 -7.24 4.75
C ARG A 115 15.50 -7.31 6.02
N PRO A 116 15.85 -8.06 7.08
CA PRO A 116 14.99 -8.14 8.28
C PRO A 116 14.75 -6.78 8.94
N ALA A 117 15.79 -5.95 9.06
CA ALA A 117 15.66 -4.62 9.65
C ALA A 117 14.81 -3.68 8.78
N LEU A 118 14.90 -3.79 7.46
CA LEU A 118 14.06 -3.03 6.54
C LEU A 118 12.59 -3.46 6.61
N LEU A 119 12.32 -4.77 6.72
CA LEU A 119 10.98 -5.31 6.88
C LEU A 119 10.33 -4.85 8.20
N GLU A 120 11.08 -4.83 9.29
CA GLU A 120 10.61 -4.30 10.59
C GLU A 120 10.24 -2.81 10.48
N ARG A 121 11.09 -2.02 9.81
CA ARG A 121 10.82 -0.60 9.55
C ARG A 121 9.58 -0.40 8.66
N ILE A 122 9.42 -1.19 7.61
CA ILE A 122 8.22 -1.19 6.76
C ILE A 122 6.98 -1.46 7.60
N ALA A 123 7.01 -2.49 8.44
CA ALA A 123 5.88 -2.84 9.31
C ALA A 123 5.54 -1.69 10.28
N ALA A 124 6.55 -1.07 10.90
CA ALA A 124 6.34 0.06 11.80
C ALA A 124 5.71 1.28 11.09
N HIS A 125 6.23 1.66 9.92
CA HIS A 125 5.67 2.78 9.16
C HIS A 125 4.25 2.48 8.65
N LYS A 126 3.98 1.24 8.18
CA LYS A 126 2.62 0.81 7.80
C LYS A 126 1.65 0.92 8.97
N GLN A 127 2.06 0.46 10.16
CA GLN A 127 1.25 0.53 11.38
C GLN A 127 0.93 1.99 11.76
N THR A 128 1.94 2.87 11.76
CA THR A 128 1.73 4.30 12.03
C THR A 128 0.75 4.92 11.04
N LEU A 129 0.89 4.65 9.75
CA LEU A 129 -0.03 5.20 8.74
C LEU A 129 -1.44 4.62 8.87
N LEU A 130 -1.59 3.34 9.22
CA LEU A 130 -2.91 2.75 9.48
C LEU A 130 -3.61 3.41 10.66
N GLU A 131 -2.87 3.70 11.73
CA GLU A 131 -3.41 4.41 12.91
C GLU A 131 -3.88 5.83 12.56
N GLU A 132 -3.13 6.55 11.72
CA GLU A 132 -3.52 7.86 11.21
C GLU A 132 -4.79 7.78 10.33
N VAL A 133 -4.91 6.75 9.48
CA VAL A 133 -6.12 6.54 8.67
C VAL A 133 -7.32 6.28 9.56
N ILE A 134 -7.21 5.36 10.53
CA ILE A 134 -8.30 5.04 11.47
C ILE A 134 -8.71 6.30 12.24
N ALA A 135 -7.76 7.07 12.75
CA ALA A 135 -8.02 8.30 13.49
C ALA A 135 -8.70 9.40 12.65
N SER A 136 -8.60 9.34 11.31
CA SER A 136 -9.24 10.30 10.40
C SER A 136 -10.70 9.93 10.03
N MET A 137 -11.16 8.74 10.43
CA MET A 137 -12.51 8.23 10.13
C MET A 137 -13.53 8.50 11.25
N ASP A 138 -13.08 9.01 12.40
CA ASP A 138 -13.89 9.42 13.57
C ASP A 138 -14.17 10.94 13.58
#